data_AF-K1SS18-F1
#
_entry.id   AF-K1SS18-F1
#
_cell.length_a   1.000
_cell.length_b   1.000
_cell.length_c   1.000
_cell.angle_alpha   90.00
_cell.angle_beta   90.00
_cell.angle_gamma   90.00
#
_symmetry.space_group_name_H-M   'P 1'
#
loop_
_entity.id
_entity.type
_entity.pdbx_description
1 polymer ?
#
loop_
_entity_poly.entity_id
_entity_poly.type
_entity_poly.pdbx_seq_one_letter_code
_entity_poly.pdbx_strand_id
1 'polypeptide(L)'
;QLFKDAARQIVKNAYAYYEDGDESVLPRNIATRDAFLNAMTLDIAMGGSTNTVLHLLAVAQEAGADFKMEDIDQLSRKVPCLCKLSPNTQKYSVQECNRAGGILGILNELNKGGLINGAVKRVDGKTLDEQMKKYDITGTEIDAEADRIYHSAPGRKFSTQMGSQDAQWESLDTDRAEGCIRDLEHAYTKDGGLAVLFGNIAQNGCVVKTAGVD
;
A
#
# COMPACT_ATOMS: atom_id res chain seq x y z
N GLN A 1 -11.44 -4.41 -18.60
CA GLN A 1 -11.04 -3.00 -18.81
C GLN A 1 -9.62 -2.75 -18.28
N LEU A 2 -9.34 -2.99 -16.99
CA LEU A 2 -8.02 -2.78 -16.36
C LEU A 2 -6.79 -3.24 -17.16
N PHE A 3 -6.74 -4.49 -17.64
CA PHE A 3 -5.60 -4.98 -18.44
C PHE A 3 -5.36 -4.18 -19.72
N LYS A 4 -6.44 -3.71 -20.38
CA LYS A 4 -6.33 -2.86 -21.58
C LYS A 4 -5.80 -1.48 -21.21
N ASP A 5 -6.21 -0.93 -20.08
CA ASP A 5 -5.73 0.38 -19.61
C ASP A 5 -4.26 0.32 -19.19
N ALA A 6 -3.85 -0.76 -18.52
CA ALA A 6 -2.44 -1.01 -18.22
C ALA A 6 -1.60 -1.13 -19.50
N ALA A 7 -2.07 -1.88 -20.50
CA ALA A 7 -1.38 -1.99 -21.79
C ALA A 7 -1.25 -0.62 -22.48
N ARG A 8 -2.31 0.19 -22.50
CA ARG A 8 -2.26 1.56 -23.02
C ARG A 8 -1.30 2.44 -22.25
N GLN A 9 -1.26 2.34 -20.92
CA GLN A 9 -0.36 3.12 -20.08
C GLN A 9 1.11 2.77 -20.35
N ILE A 10 1.43 1.49 -20.54
CA ILE A 10 2.79 1.06 -20.90
C ILE A 10 3.20 1.65 -22.25
N VAL A 11 2.33 1.58 -23.26
CA VAL A 11 2.59 2.17 -24.58
C VAL A 11 2.74 3.69 -24.49
N LYS A 12 1.90 4.36 -23.70
CA LYS A 12 2.00 5.80 -23.45
C LYS A 12 3.34 6.17 -22.81
N ASN A 13 3.80 5.44 -21.81
CA ASN A 13 5.09 5.69 -21.16
C ASN A 13 6.26 5.43 -22.12
N ALA A 14 6.15 4.42 -22.99
CA ALA A 14 7.17 4.17 -24.01
C ALA A 14 7.30 5.36 -24.97
N TYR A 15 6.19 5.89 -25.47
CA TYR A 15 6.21 7.10 -26.32
C TYR A 15 6.74 8.33 -25.59
N ALA A 16 6.31 8.55 -24.34
CA ALA A 16 6.81 9.66 -23.53
C ALA A 16 8.34 9.65 -23.42
N TYR A 17 8.95 8.48 -23.20
CA TYR A 17 10.40 8.39 -23.15
C TYR A 17 11.07 8.48 -24.53
N TYR A 18 10.65 7.67 -25.51
CA TYR A 18 11.37 7.54 -26.78
C TYR A 18 11.11 8.69 -27.77
N GLU A 19 9.92 9.30 -27.75
CA GLU A 19 9.57 10.41 -28.64
C GLU A 19 9.70 11.76 -27.95
N ASP A 20 9.18 11.90 -26.73
CA ASP A 20 9.16 13.18 -26.02
C ASP A 20 10.38 13.41 -25.12
N GLY A 21 11.22 12.39 -24.90
CA GLY A 21 12.40 12.47 -24.03
C GLY A 21 12.07 12.59 -22.54
N ASP A 22 10.85 12.24 -22.12
CA ASP A 22 10.43 12.30 -20.73
C ASP A 22 11.03 11.12 -19.95
N GLU A 23 12.10 11.38 -19.20
CA GLU A 23 12.71 10.36 -18.34
C GLU A 23 11.87 10.07 -17.09
N SER A 24 10.92 10.93 -16.71
CA SER A 24 10.17 10.79 -15.45
C SER A 24 9.34 9.51 -15.36
N VAL A 25 9.02 8.90 -16.51
CA VAL A 25 8.28 7.62 -16.60
C VAL A 25 9.17 6.38 -16.42
N LEU A 26 10.50 6.55 -16.37
CA LEU A 26 11.43 5.43 -16.20
C LEU A 26 11.28 4.80 -14.80
N PRO A 27 11.42 3.46 -14.67
CA PRO A 27 11.26 2.79 -13.38
C PRO A 27 12.12 3.36 -12.25
N ARG A 28 13.37 3.76 -12.52
CA ARG A 28 14.27 4.34 -11.49
C ARG A 28 13.86 5.76 -11.06
N ASN A 29 13.14 6.49 -11.89
CA ASN A 29 12.59 7.80 -11.55
C ASN A 29 11.27 7.70 -10.76
N ILE A 30 10.67 6.51 -10.71
CA ILE A 30 9.50 6.19 -9.87
C ILE A 30 9.93 5.49 -8.58
N ALA A 31 10.86 4.52 -8.66
CA ALA A 31 11.39 3.75 -7.54
C ALA A 31 12.48 4.53 -6.78
N THR A 32 12.09 5.66 -6.20
CA THR A 32 12.97 6.54 -5.42
C THR A 32 13.01 6.13 -3.95
N ARG A 33 13.98 6.64 -3.19
CA ARG A 33 14.05 6.46 -1.72
C ARG A 33 12.70 6.72 -1.04
N ASP A 34 12.03 7.81 -1.40
CA ASP A 34 10.74 8.19 -0.82
C ASP A 34 9.63 7.19 -1.17
N ALA A 35 9.65 6.62 -2.38
CA ALA A 35 8.72 5.55 -2.74
C ALA A 35 8.94 4.28 -1.90
N PHE A 36 10.19 3.92 -1.59
CA PHE A 36 10.51 2.81 -0.69
C PHE A 36 10.13 3.08 0.76
N LEU A 37 10.35 4.31 1.26
CA LEU A 37 9.90 4.71 2.60
C LEU A 37 8.38 4.62 2.73
N ASN A 38 7.63 5.07 1.71
CA ASN A 38 6.18 4.92 1.66
C ASN A 38 5.75 3.44 1.60
N ALA A 39 6.42 2.62 0.77
CA ALA A 39 6.11 1.19 0.65
C ALA A 39 6.32 0.44 1.96
N MET A 40 7.43 0.70 2.66
CA MET A 40 7.71 0.09 3.95
C MET A 40 6.74 0.59 5.04
N THR A 41 6.38 1.88 5.02
CA THR A 41 5.35 2.44 5.92
C THR A 41 4.01 1.73 5.74
N LEU A 42 3.59 1.49 4.50
CA LEU A 42 2.38 0.73 4.22
C LEU A 42 2.46 -0.72 4.74
N ASP A 43 3.57 -1.43 4.47
CA ASP A 43 3.74 -2.82 4.91
C ASP A 43 3.70 -2.94 6.44
N ILE A 44 4.34 -2.01 7.16
CA ILE A 44 4.27 -1.94 8.63
C ILE A 44 2.85 -1.68 9.10
N ALA A 45 2.14 -0.73 8.48
CA ALA A 45 0.76 -0.40 8.86
C ALA A 45 -0.23 -1.56 8.64
N MET A 46 0.10 -2.50 7.76
CA MET A 46 -0.68 -3.70 7.49
C MET A 46 -0.24 -4.92 8.31
N GLY A 47 0.82 -4.80 9.11
CA GLY A 47 1.45 -5.93 9.79
C GLY A 47 1.94 -6.99 8.79
N GLY A 48 2.61 -6.52 7.73
CA GLY A 48 3.08 -7.30 6.59
C GLY A 48 4.02 -8.46 6.91
N SER A 49 4.50 -9.12 5.85
CA SER A 49 5.40 -10.26 5.98
C SER A 49 6.82 -9.78 6.27
N THR A 50 7.55 -10.45 7.17
CA THR A 50 8.97 -10.15 7.37
C THR A 50 9.80 -10.35 6.10
N ASN A 51 9.33 -11.19 5.16
CA ASN A 51 9.97 -11.35 3.84
C ASN A 51 9.89 -10.08 2.98
N THR A 52 8.93 -9.18 3.22
CA THR A 52 8.86 -7.90 2.51
C THR A 52 10.14 -7.09 2.71
N VAL A 53 10.77 -7.17 3.88
CA VAL A 53 12.06 -6.51 4.16
C VAL A 53 13.14 -6.96 3.17
N LEU A 54 13.28 -8.27 2.95
CA LEU A 54 14.26 -8.83 2.01
C LEU A 54 13.98 -8.35 0.58
N HIS A 55 12.72 -8.37 0.17
CA HIS A 55 12.33 -7.97 -1.18
C HIS A 55 12.49 -6.48 -1.42
N LEU A 56 12.08 -5.62 -0.49
CA LEU A 56 12.22 -4.17 -0.65
C LEU A 56 13.68 -3.73 -0.69
N LEU A 57 14.55 -4.31 0.16
CA LEU A 57 15.99 -4.03 0.11
C LEU A 57 16.61 -4.45 -1.24
N ALA A 58 16.23 -5.63 -1.76
CA ALA A 58 16.72 -6.09 -3.06
C ALA A 58 16.25 -5.20 -4.22
N VAL A 59 14.99 -4.78 -4.22
CA VAL A 59 14.45 -3.89 -5.27
C VAL A 59 15.03 -2.49 -5.15
N ALA A 60 15.25 -1.98 -3.93
CA ALA A 60 15.93 -0.70 -3.71
C ALA A 60 17.37 -0.70 -4.23
N GLN A 61 18.10 -1.80 -3.99
CA GLN A 61 19.45 -1.99 -4.54
C GLN A 61 19.45 -1.91 -6.07
N GLU A 62 18.53 -2.58 -6.77
CA GLU A 62 18.43 -2.54 -8.24
C GLU A 62 17.97 -1.18 -8.77
N ALA A 63 17.12 -0.49 -8.01
CA ALA A 63 16.70 0.87 -8.31
C ALA A 63 17.83 1.90 -8.10
N GLY A 64 18.89 1.54 -7.36
CA GLY A 64 19.92 2.48 -6.91
C GLY A 64 19.39 3.47 -5.87
N ALA A 65 18.30 3.13 -5.17
CA ALA A 65 17.72 3.94 -4.13
C ALA A 65 18.47 3.71 -2.81
N ASP A 66 18.88 4.79 -2.15
CA ASP A 66 19.40 4.72 -0.78
C ASP A 66 18.24 4.36 0.15
N PHE A 67 18.01 3.08 0.44
CA PHE A 67 17.01 2.60 1.39
C PHE A 67 17.60 1.40 2.14
N LYS A 68 17.69 1.50 3.46
CA LYS A 68 18.51 0.60 4.29
C LYS A 68 17.72 0.03 5.46
N MET A 69 18.36 -0.91 6.15
CA MET A 69 17.79 -1.55 7.33
C MET A 69 17.47 -0.56 8.46
N GLU A 70 18.29 0.49 8.60
CA GLU A 70 18.08 1.55 9.59
C GLU A 70 16.80 2.35 9.32
N ASP A 71 16.42 2.52 8.05
CA ASP A 71 15.16 3.17 7.68
C ASP A 71 13.97 2.33 8.15
N ILE A 72 14.06 1.01 8.02
CA ILE A 72 13.03 0.07 8.46
C ILE A 72 12.87 0.12 9.98
N ASP A 73 13.97 0.14 10.74
CA ASP A 73 13.92 0.30 12.20
C ASP A 73 13.26 1.62 12.62
N GLN A 74 13.63 2.73 11.98
CA GLN A 74 13.05 4.04 12.30
C GLN A 74 11.56 4.09 11.98
N LEU A 75 11.13 3.50 10.85
CA LEU A 75 9.73 3.41 10.47
C LEU A 75 8.95 2.53 11.45
N SER A 76 9.49 1.38 11.85
CA SER A 76 8.74 0.42 12.67
C SER A 76 8.39 0.94 14.07
N ARG A 77 9.18 1.90 14.58
CA ARG A 77 8.95 2.59 15.86
C ARG A 77 7.87 3.66 15.82
N LYS A 78 7.52 4.19 14.64
CA LYS A 78 6.62 5.35 14.49
C LYS A 78 5.34 5.05 13.72
N VAL A 79 5.32 3.99 12.93
CA VAL A 79 4.18 3.65 12.06
C VAL A 79 3.22 2.73 12.82
N PRO A 80 1.97 3.16 13.05
CA PRO A 80 0.97 2.34 13.73
C PRO A 80 0.34 1.29 12.80
N CYS A 81 -0.23 0.22 13.38
CA CYS A 81 -0.95 -0.78 12.60
C CYS A 81 -2.41 -0.33 12.38
N LEU A 82 -2.75 0.05 11.15
CA LEU A 82 -4.08 0.56 10.77
C LEU A 82 -5.00 -0.50 10.17
N CYS A 83 -4.44 -1.60 9.64
CA CYS A 83 -5.21 -2.62 8.96
C CYS A 83 -4.64 -4.00 9.31
N LYS A 84 -5.47 -4.88 9.88
CA LYS A 84 -5.13 -6.28 10.12
C LYS A 84 -5.92 -7.15 9.16
N LEU A 85 -5.21 -7.96 8.38
CA LEU A 85 -5.80 -8.94 7.47
C LEU A 85 -5.35 -10.35 7.85
N SER A 86 -6.12 -11.35 7.41
CA SER A 86 -5.70 -12.76 7.49
C SER A 86 -4.27 -12.94 6.96
N PRO A 87 -3.38 -13.66 7.68
CA PRO A 87 -3.68 -14.52 8.84
C PRO A 87 -3.69 -13.81 10.21
N ASN A 88 -3.33 -12.53 10.30
CA ASN A 88 -3.23 -11.80 11.58
C ASN A 88 -4.59 -11.56 12.26
N THR A 89 -5.69 -11.71 11.54
CA THR A 89 -7.06 -11.67 12.06
C THR A 89 -7.93 -12.69 11.33
N GLN A 90 -8.98 -13.15 11.98
CA GLN A 90 -10.03 -13.98 11.38
C GLN A 90 -11.22 -13.15 10.85
N LYS A 91 -11.25 -11.84 11.15
CA LYS A 91 -12.38 -10.95 10.82
C LYS A 91 -12.32 -10.41 9.39
N TYR A 92 -11.13 -10.11 8.90
CA TYR A 92 -10.92 -9.40 7.63
C TYR A 92 -9.89 -10.08 6.75
N SER A 93 -10.12 -10.02 5.44
CA SER A 93 -9.20 -10.44 4.39
C SER A 93 -9.15 -9.38 3.28
N VAL A 94 -8.43 -9.67 2.19
CA VAL A 94 -8.10 -8.67 1.16
C VAL A 94 -9.35 -8.04 0.53
N GLN A 95 -10.46 -8.79 0.39
CA GLN A 95 -11.69 -8.23 -0.15
C GLN A 95 -12.39 -7.24 0.81
N GLU A 96 -12.33 -7.45 2.13
CA GLU A 96 -12.83 -6.48 3.10
C GLU A 96 -11.92 -5.26 3.17
N CYS A 97 -10.61 -5.43 3.01
CA CYS A 97 -9.67 -4.31 2.82
C CYS A 97 -10.06 -3.47 1.59
N ASN A 98 -10.33 -4.12 0.46
CA ASN A 98 -10.80 -3.42 -0.75
C ASN A 98 -12.10 -2.64 -0.47
N ARG A 99 -13.09 -3.28 0.15
CA ARG A 99 -14.35 -2.64 0.53
C ARG A 99 -14.17 -1.43 1.45
N ALA A 100 -13.09 -1.38 2.23
CA ALA A 100 -12.78 -0.28 3.14
C ALA A 100 -11.97 0.88 2.51
N GLY A 101 -11.72 0.84 1.20
CA GLY A 101 -10.89 1.82 0.46
C GLY A 101 -9.51 1.29 0.06
N GLY A 102 -9.22 0.03 0.37
CA GLY A 102 -8.02 -0.67 -0.05
C GLY A 102 -6.72 0.04 0.33
N ILE A 103 -5.69 -0.18 -0.48
CA ILE A 103 -4.34 0.35 -0.23
C ILE A 103 -4.31 1.88 -0.19
N LEU A 104 -5.03 2.55 -1.09
CA LEU A 104 -5.06 4.02 -1.11
C LEU A 104 -5.79 4.58 0.12
N GLY A 105 -6.78 3.88 0.66
CA GLY A 105 -7.42 4.22 1.92
C GLY A 105 -6.44 4.17 3.10
N ILE A 106 -5.64 3.10 3.21
CA ILE A 106 -4.60 2.98 4.25
C ILE A 106 -3.57 4.09 4.11
N LEU A 107 -3.08 4.32 2.89
CA LEU A 107 -2.10 5.39 2.63
C LEU A 107 -2.66 6.77 2.98
N ASN A 108 -3.95 7.03 2.70
CA ASN A 108 -4.60 8.29 3.03
C ASN A 108 -4.64 8.53 4.55
N GLU A 109 -4.99 7.51 5.35
CA GLU A 109 -4.98 7.63 6.82
C GLU A 109 -3.57 7.87 7.36
N LEU A 110 -2.55 7.20 6.81
CA LEU A 110 -1.15 7.44 7.17
C LEU A 110 -0.69 8.86 6.75
N ASN A 111 -1.16 9.36 5.61
CA ASN A 111 -0.85 10.70 5.10
C ASN A 111 -1.40 11.80 6.01
N LYS A 112 -2.60 11.61 6.59
CA LYS A 112 -3.16 12.52 7.61
C LYS A 112 -2.24 12.66 8.84
N GLY A 113 -1.43 11.64 9.12
CA GLY A 113 -0.41 11.62 10.17
C GLY A 113 0.97 12.10 9.74
N GLY A 114 1.14 12.54 8.49
CA GLY A 114 2.43 12.96 7.94
C GLY A 114 3.44 11.81 7.78
N LEU A 115 2.96 10.56 7.71
CA LEU A 115 3.82 9.38 7.56
C LEU A 115 4.10 9.00 6.09
N ILE A 116 3.40 9.63 5.15
CA ILE A 116 3.52 9.37 3.71
C ILE A 116 4.04 10.63 3.01
N ASN A 117 4.98 10.46 2.09
CA ASN A 117 5.30 11.50 1.11
C ASN A 117 4.37 11.37 -0.10
N GLY A 118 3.32 12.18 -0.15
CA GLY A 118 2.32 12.16 -1.21
C GLY A 118 2.77 12.71 -2.57
N ALA A 119 3.91 13.43 -2.61
CA ALA A 119 4.44 14.04 -3.83
C ALA A 119 5.07 13.01 -4.80
N VAL A 120 5.33 11.77 -4.35
CA VAL A 120 5.94 10.73 -5.18
C VAL A 120 5.10 10.45 -6.42
N LYS A 121 5.77 10.23 -7.55
CA LYS A 121 5.13 9.94 -8.83
C LYS A 121 4.79 8.46 -8.96
N ARG A 122 3.75 8.20 -9.75
CA ARG A 122 3.26 6.87 -10.09
C ARG A 122 3.45 6.60 -11.58
N VAL A 123 3.26 5.34 -11.97
CA VAL A 123 3.38 4.89 -13.37
C VAL A 123 2.44 5.58 -14.35
N ASP A 124 1.38 6.23 -13.88
CA ASP A 124 0.43 7.00 -14.67
C ASP A 124 0.75 8.51 -14.71
N GLY A 125 1.91 8.93 -14.16
CA GLY A 125 2.39 10.32 -14.13
C GLY A 125 1.78 11.18 -13.02
N LYS A 126 0.81 10.63 -12.29
CA LYS A 126 0.15 11.32 -11.18
C LYS A 126 0.96 11.20 -9.89
N THR A 127 0.74 12.12 -8.98
CA THR A 127 1.23 12.05 -7.60
C THR A 127 0.41 11.06 -6.79
N LEU A 128 0.99 10.56 -5.71
CA LEU A 128 0.27 9.71 -4.77
C LEU A 128 -0.87 10.47 -4.07
N ASP A 129 -0.69 11.75 -3.73
CA ASP A 129 -1.74 12.61 -3.15
C ASP A 129 -2.98 12.72 -4.05
N GLU A 130 -2.79 12.96 -5.35
CA GLU A 130 -3.89 13.02 -6.30
C GLU A 130 -4.69 11.70 -6.33
N GLN A 131 -4.01 10.56 -6.18
CA GLN A 131 -4.67 9.26 -6.14
C GLN A 131 -5.33 8.97 -4.81
N MET A 132 -4.70 9.30 -3.68
CA MET A 132 -5.33 9.17 -2.37
C MET A 132 -6.62 9.99 -2.28
N LYS A 133 -6.60 11.24 -2.79
CA LYS A 133 -7.79 12.09 -2.83
C LYS A 133 -8.88 11.54 -3.76
N LYS A 134 -8.52 11.08 -4.97
CA LYS A 134 -9.49 10.53 -5.92
C LYS A 134 -10.19 9.28 -5.36
N TYR A 135 -9.43 8.43 -4.66
CA TYR A 135 -9.91 7.16 -4.14
C TYR A 135 -10.36 7.20 -2.67
N ASP A 136 -10.55 8.39 -2.12
CA ASP A 136 -11.06 8.56 -0.77
C ASP A 136 -12.57 8.25 -0.73
N ILE A 137 -12.94 7.22 0.03
CA ILE A 137 -14.34 6.82 0.22
C ILE A 137 -14.97 7.42 1.49
N THR A 138 -14.19 8.18 2.27
CA THR A 138 -14.64 8.84 3.51
C THR A 138 -15.04 10.30 3.30
N GLY A 139 -14.82 10.82 2.09
CA GLY A 139 -15.25 12.16 1.69
C GLY A 139 -16.76 12.28 1.50
N THR A 140 -17.22 13.50 1.22
CA THR A 140 -18.64 13.79 0.97
C THR A 140 -19.16 13.20 -0.34
N GLU A 141 -18.28 13.04 -1.32
CA GLU A 141 -18.56 12.46 -2.63
C GLU A 141 -17.50 11.43 -2.96
N ILE A 142 -17.91 10.32 -3.60
CA ILE A 142 -17.02 9.25 -4.02
C ILE A 142 -16.87 9.33 -5.54
N ASP A 143 -15.63 9.36 -6.03
CA ASP A 143 -15.34 9.29 -7.46
C ASP A 143 -15.92 7.99 -8.05
N ALA A 144 -16.58 8.08 -9.21
CA ALA A 144 -17.25 6.94 -9.82
C ALA A 144 -16.32 5.73 -10.06
N GLU A 145 -15.03 5.96 -10.30
CA GLU A 145 -14.06 4.89 -10.44
C GLU A 145 -13.66 4.29 -9.09
N ALA A 146 -13.55 5.10 -8.04
CA ALA A 146 -13.32 4.61 -6.69
C ALA A 146 -14.51 3.75 -6.23
N ASP A 147 -15.72 4.25 -6.45
CA ASP A 147 -16.97 3.54 -6.18
C ASP A 147 -17.02 2.18 -6.89
N ARG A 148 -16.74 2.16 -8.20
CA ARG A 148 -16.70 0.94 -9.01
C ARG A 148 -15.68 -0.08 -8.50
N ILE A 149 -14.51 0.37 -8.06
CA ILE A 149 -13.44 -0.53 -7.57
C ILE A 149 -13.79 -1.07 -6.19
N TYR A 150 -14.16 -0.21 -5.24
CA TYR A 150 -14.31 -0.60 -3.85
C TYR A 150 -15.62 -1.33 -3.56
N HIS A 151 -16.66 -1.11 -4.37
CA HIS A 151 -17.87 -1.94 -4.31
C HIS A 151 -17.66 -3.34 -4.88
N SER A 152 -16.57 -3.65 -5.59
CA SER A 152 -16.38 -5.00 -6.13
C SER A 152 -16.31 -6.05 -5.03
N ALA A 153 -17.12 -7.11 -5.18
CA ALA A 153 -17.29 -8.17 -4.21
C ALA A 153 -16.92 -9.55 -4.78
N PRO A 154 -16.65 -10.54 -3.92
CA PRO A 154 -16.44 -11.92 -4.37
C PRO A 154 -17.68 -12.44 -5.10
N GLY A 155 -17.49 -12.98 -6.31
CA GLY A 155 -18.61 -13.49 -7.12
C GLY A 155 -19.34 -14.71 -6.52
N ARG A 156 -18.71 -15.43 -5.57
CA ARG A 156 -19.24 -16.63 -4.88
C ARG A 156 -19.84 -17.70 -5.82
N LYS A 157 -19.37 -17.73 -7.06
CA LYS A 157 -19.79 -18.66 -8.12
C LYS A 157 -18.55 -19.22 -8.77
N PHE A 158 -18.57 -20.51 -9.06
CA PHE A 158 -17.50 -21.13 -9.84
C PHE A 158 -17.52 -20.56 -11.27
N SER A 159 -16.36 -20.18 -11.78
CA SER A 159 -16.20 -19.74 -13.15
C SER A 159 -14.80 -20.01 -13.67
N THR A 160 -14.71 -20.39 -14.94
CA THR A 160 -13.45 -20.57 -15.70
C THR A 160 -13.20 -19.42 -16.68
N GLN A 161 -14.13 -18.47 -16.79
CA GLN A 161 -14.05 -17.35 -17.73
C GLN A 161 -13.65 -16.07 -17.00
N MET A 162 -12.57 -15.43 -17.45
CA MET A 162 -12.09 -14.16 -16.91
C MET A 162 -13.15 -13.05 -17.07
N GLY A 163 -13.45 -12.34 -15.99
CA GLY A 163 -14.38 -11.20 -16.02
C GLY A 163 -15.85 -11.58 -16.20
N SER A 164 -16.22 -12.81 -15.85
CA SER A 164 -17.59 -13.35 -15.97
C SER A 164 -18.55 -12.95 -14.86
N GLN A 165 -18.15 -12.05 -13.97
CA GLN A 165 -18.93 -11.63 -12.81
C GLN A 165 -18.68 -10.16 -12.49
N ASP A 166 -19.69 -9.54 -11.90
CA ASP A 166 -19.77 -8.13 -11.53
C ASP A 166 -20.40 -7.96 -10.14
N ALA A 167 -20.23 -8.94 -9.25
CA ALA A 167 -20.79 -8.88 -7.90
C ALA A 167 -20.31 -7.64 -7.15
N GLN A 168 -21.24 -7.02 -6.42
CA GLN A 168 -21.00 -5.81 -5.65
C GLN A 168 -21.42 -6.00 -4.19
N TRP A 169 -20.72 -5.32 -3.30
CA TRP A 169 -21.13 -5.12 -1.92
C TRP A 169 -22.33 -4.18 -1.89
N GLU A 170 -23.22 -4.37 -0.91
CA GLU A 170 -24.36 -3.45 -0.71
C GLU A 170 -23.92 -2.09 -0.15
N SER A 171 -22.79 -2.05 0.54
CA SER A 171 -22.21 -0.84 1.12
C SER A 171 -20.69 -0.97 1.31
N LEU A 172 -20.02 0.18 1.40
CA LEU A 172 -18.60 0.28 1.72
C LEU A 172 -18.35 0.28 3.24
N ASP A 173 -17.14 -0.08 3.64
CA ASP A 173 -16.68 0.01 5.03
C ASP A 173 -15.95 1.35 5.26
N THR A 174 -16.69 2.36 5.71
CA THR A 174 -16.17 3.71 5.98
C THR A 174 -15.87 3.96 7.46
N ASP A 175 -16.04 2.94 8.32
CA ASP A 175 -15.81 3.06 9.76
C ASP A 175 -14.29 3.05 10.06
N ARG A 176 -13.75 4.22 10.41
CA ARG A 176 -12.33 4.39 10.76
C ARG A 176 -12.00 4.10 12.23
N ALA A 177 -12.99 3.82 13.07
CA ALA A 177 -12.74 3.43 14.45
C ALA A 177 -12.68 1.90 14.59
N GLU A 178 -13.68 1.18 14.08
CA GLU A 178 -13.84 -0.26 14.31
C GLU A 178 -13.85 -1.12 13.05
N GLY A 179 -13.79 -0.49 11.87
CA GLY A 179 -13.76 -1.14 10.56
C GLY A 179 -12.43 -1.82 10.21
N CYS A 180 -12.34 -2.25 8.96
CA CYS A 180 -11.17 -2.97 8.45
C CYS A 180 -9.91 -2.09 8.42
N ILE A 181 -10.04 -0.86 7.93
CA ILE A 181 -9.00 0.17 7.93
C ILE A 181 -9.36 1.21 8.97
N ARG A 182 -8.47 1.45 9.93
CA ARG A 182 -8.65 2.38 11.04
C ARG A 182 -7.85 3.68 10.85
N ASP A 183 -8.31 4.76 11.47
CA ASP A 183 -7.53 5.98 11.61
C ASP A 183 -6.40 5.82 12.65
N LEU A 184 -5.59 6.86 12.78
CA LEU A 184 -4.42 6.88 13.67
C LEU A 184 -4.79 6.82 15.15
N GLU A 185 -5.94 7.38 15.54
CA GLU A 185 -6.39 7.40 16.94
C GLU A 185 -6.85 6.01 17.39
N HIS A 186 -7.50 5.28 16.49
CA HIS A 186 -8.09 3.97 16.74
C HIS A 186 -7.22 2.80 16.23
N ALA A 187 -5.97 3.07 15.87
CA ALA A 187 -5.02 2.07 15.38
C ALA A 187 -5.00 0.82 16.26
N TYR A 188 -4.87 -0.36 15.64
CA TYR A 188 -4.85 -1.63 16.36
C TYR A 188 -3.69 -1.72 17.36
N THR A 189 -2.56 -1.13 17.02
CA THR A 189 -1.37 -0.99 17.86
C THR A 189 -0.66 0.30 17.50
N LYS A 190 -0.01 0.95 18.48
CA LYS A 190 0.75 2.19 18.27
C LYS A 190 2.05 1.95 17.50
N ASP A 191 2.57 0.73 17.54
CA ASP A 191 3.70 0.24 16.77
C ASP A 191 3.26 -0.88 15.81
N GLY A 192 3.78 -0.90 14.58
CA GLY A 192 3.30 -1.78 13.52
C GLY A 192 3.77 -3.24 13.60
N GLY A 193 4.27 -3.68 14.76
CA GLY A 193 4.54 -5.10 15.00
C GLY A 193 5.83 -5.63 14.36
N LEU A 194 6.74 -4.76 13.94
CA LEU A 194 8.05 -5.10 13.36
C LEU A 194 9.16 -4.46 14.22
N ALA A 195 10.20 -5.22 14.54
CA ALA A 195 11.40 -4.70 15.19
C ALA A 195 12.64 -5.12 14.42
N VAL A 196 13.59 -4.19 14.32
CA VAL A 196 14.95 -4.50 13.88
C VAL A 196 15.85 -4.50 15.10
N LEU A 197 16.55 -5.60 15.33
CA LEU A 197 17.44 -5.76 16.48
C LEU A 197 18.89 -5.80 16.01
N PHE A 198 19.73 -5.04 16.72
CA PHE A 198 21.17 -5.03 16.52
C PHE A 198 21.87 -5.47 17.81
N GLY A 199 23.03 -6.11 17.67
CA GLY A 199 23.83 -6.52 18.82
C GLY A 199 25.03 -7.37 18.43
N ASN A 200 25.71 -7.92 19.44
CA ASN A 200 26.87 -8.79 19.24
C ASN A 200 26.56 -10.04 18.41
N ILE A 201 25.33 -10.56 18.46
CA ILE A 201 24.87 -11.72 17.66
C ILE A 201 24.36 -11.29 16.27
N ALA A 202 23.74 -10.12 16.17
CA ALA A 202 23.15 -9.59 14.94
C ALA A 202 23.79 -8.24 14.59
N GLN A 203 25.08 -8.26 14.23
CA GLN A 203 25.84 -7.04 13.96
C GLN A 203 25.29 -6.25 12.76
N ASN A 204 24.77 -6.96 11.76
CA ASN A 204 24.15 -6.38 10.56
C ASN A 204 22.62 -6.31 10.66
N GLY A 205 22.07 -6.48 11.86
CA GLY A 205 20.64 -6.46 12.12
C GLY A 205 19.95 -7.81 11.93
N CYS A 206 18.85 -8.02 12.65
CA CYS A 206 17.87 -9.07 12.40
C CYS A 206 16.45 -8.52 12.55
N VAL A 207 15.48 -9.16 11.90
CA VAL A 207 14.06 -8.75 11.93
C VAL A 207 13.27 -9.70 12.82
N VAL A 208 12.45 -9.13 13.69
CA VAL A 208 11.49 -9.88 14.51
C VAL A 208 10.11 -9.27 14.34
N LYS A 209 9.09 -10.12 14.25
CA LYS A 209 7.69 -9.69 14.26
C LYS A 209 7.21 -9.66 15.71
N THR A 210 7.12 -8.48 16.31
CA THR A 210 6.75 -8.32 17.72
C THR A 210 5.30 -8.68 17.99
N ALA A 211 4.42 -8.64 16.97
CA ALA A 211 3.02 -9.03 17.09
C ALA A 211 2.79 -10.51 17.46
N GLY A 212 3.82 -11.36 17.41
CA GLY A 212 3.76 -12.78 17.78
C GLY A 212 4.72 -13.17 18.91
N VAL A 213 5.26 -12.20 19.64
CA VAL A 213 6.17 -12.41 20.77
C VAL A 213 5.46 -11.90 22.03
N ASP A 214 5.36 -12.76 23.05
CA ASP A 214 4.78 -12.45 24.37
C ASP A 214 5.58 -11.38 25.13
#